data_AF-A0ABD4ZGD0-F1
#
_entry.id   AF-A0ABD4ZGD0-F1
#
_cell.length_a   1.000
_cell.length_b   1.000
_cell.length_c   1.000
_cell.angle_alpha   90.00
_cell.angle_beta   90.00
_cell.angle_gamma   90.00
#
_symmetry.space_group_name_H-M   'P 1'
#
loop_
_entity.id
_entity.type
_entity.pdbx_description
1 polymer ?
#
loop_
_entity_poly.entity_id
_entity_poly.type
_entity_poly.pdbx_seq_one_letter_code
_entity_poly.pdbx_strand_id
1 'polypeptide(L)' 'SVVVNDALDKNEKVLFEGAQGVMLDIDEGTYPYVTSSNTISGGIASGIGMGANRLNTVIGVCKAYTTRVGEGPFPTELL' A
#
# COMPACT_ATOMS: atom_id res chain seq x y z
N SER A 1 -11.09 -8.90 9.86
CA SER A 1 -10.31 -9.81 10.73
C SER A 1 -10.85 -9.64 12.13
N VAL A 2 -11.27 -10.72 12.78
CA VAL A 2 -11.83 -10.66 14.15
C VAL A 2 -10.81 -10.04 15.10
N VAL A 3 -9.56 -10.53 15.05
CA VAL A 3 -8.46 -10.03 15.90
C VAL A 3 -8.20 -8.53 15.73
N VAL A 4 -8.14 -8.05 14.49
CA VAL A 4 -7.86 -6.63 14.22
C VAL A 4 -9.04 -5.75 14.62
N ASN A 5 -10.28 -6.15 14.31
CA ASN A 5 -11.44 -5.37 14.71
C ASN A 5 -11.58 -5.33 16.24
N ASP A 6 -11.35 -6.44 16.94
CA ASP A 6 -11.37 -6.49 18.41
C ASP A 6 -10.33 -5.57 19.04
N ALA A 7 -9.10 -5.55 18.51
CA ALA A 7 -8.04 -4.67 18.99
C ALA A 7 -8.41 -3.19 18.79
N LEU A 8 -8.96 -2.85 17.61
CA LEU A 8 -9.40 -1.50 17.33
C LEU A 8 -10.61 -1.09 18.19
N ASP A 9 -11.53 -2.02 18.50
CA ASP A 9 -12.66 -1.77 19.40
C ASP A 9 -12.21 -1.53 20.85
N LYS A 10 -11.08 -2.13 21.25
CA LYS A 10 -10.39 -1.89 22.53
C LYS A 10 -9.51 -0.64 22.54
N ASN A 11 -9.51 0.17 21.47
CA ASN A 11 -8.64 1.32 21.27
C ASN A 11 -7.13 0.98 21.37
N GLU A 12 -6.76 -0.24 21.03
CA GLU A 12 -5.35 -0.62 20.91
C GLU A 12 -4.73 -0.01 19.65
N LYS A 13 -3.41 0.19 19.68
CA LYS A 13 -2.67 0.71 18.53
C LYS A 13 -2.36 -0.42 17.56
N VAL A 14 -2.93 -0.34 16.36
CA VAL A 14 -2.64 -1.27 15.25
C VAL A 14 -1.84 -0.55 14.19
N LEU A 15 -0.70 -1.13 13.79
CA LEU A 15 0.11 -0.65 12.68
C LEU A 15 0.00 -1.63 11.52
N PHE A 16 -0.42 -1.13 10.36
CA PHE A 16 -0.41 -1.89 9.11
C PHE A 16 0.84 -1.55 8.33
N GLU A 17 1.58 -2.59 7.92
CA GLU A 17 2.73 -2.47 7.02
C GLU A 17 2.28 -2.84 5.60
N GLY A 18 2.52 -1.93 4.65
CA GLY A 18 2.20 -2.14 3.25
C GLY A 18 3.35 -2.77 2.47
N ALA A 19 2.99 -3.46 1.40
CA ALA A 19 3.90 -3.83 0.31
C ALA A 19 3.08 -3.87 -0.98
N GLN A 20 3.61 -3.55 -2.16
CA GLN A 20 4.87 -2.85 -2.45
C GLN A 20 4.63 -1.31 -2.44
N GLY A 21 5.28 -0.55 -3.32
CA GLY A 21 5.02 0.88 -3.50
C GLY A 21 3.88 1.16 -4.48
N VAL A 22 3.24 2.32 -4.33
CA VAL A 22 2.03 2.74 -5.10
C VAL A 22 2.16 2.60 -6.61
N MET A 23 3.34 2.88 -7.18
CA MET A 23 3.58 2.76 -8.63
C MET A 23 3.53 1.32 -9.17
N LEU A 24 3.47 0.33 -8.27
CA LEU A 24 3.31 -1.09 -8.58
C LEU A 24 1.90 -1.60 -8.27
N ASP A 25 0.94 -0.74 -7.94
CA ASP A 25 -0.46 -1.12 -7.75
C ASP A 25 -1.07 -1.74 -9.03
N ILE A 26 -1.92 -2.74 -8.88
CA ILE A 26 -2.57 -3.40 -10.01
C ILE A 26 -3.48 -2.46 -10.81
N ASP A 27 -4.13 -1.51 -10.14
CA ASP A 27 -5.09 -0.59 -10.74
C ASP A 27 -4.45 0.77 -11.05
N GLU A 28 -3.64 1.28 -10.12
CA GLU A 28 -3.08 2.65 -10.18
C GLU A 28 -1.61 2.71 -10.64
N GLY A 29 -0.97 1.56 -10.86
CA GLY A 29 0.43 1.46 -11.22
C GLY A 29 0.68 1.51 -12.74
N THR A 30 1.95 1.29 -13.14
CA THR A 30 2.34 1.26 -14.55
C THR A 30 2.02 -0.08 -15.22
N TYR A 31 0.75 -0.45 -15.33
CA TYR A 31 0.32 -1.70 -15.95
C TYR A 31 0.90 -1.87 -17.38
N PRO A 32 1.38 -3.06 -17.78
CA PRO A 32 1.34 -4.35 -17.09
C PRO A 32 2.49 -4.63 -16.13
N TYR A 33 3.38 -3.66 -15.88
CA TYR A 33 4.59 -3.83 -15.09
C TYR A 33 4.36 -3.48 -13.61
N VAL A 34 3.45 -4.23 -12.99
CA VAL A 34 2.92 -3.99 -11.64
C VAL A 34 2.85 -5.31 -10.86
N THR A 35 2.56 -5.23 -9.57
CA THR A 35 2.22 -6.42 -8.77
C THR A 35 0.76 -6.82 -9.01
N SER A 36 0.36 -7.99 -8.52
CA SER A 36 -1.00 -8.52 -8.68
C SER A 36 -1.97 -8.06 -7.59
N SER A 37 -1.63 -7.05 -6.80
CA SER A 37 -2.41 -6.60 -5.65
C SER A 37 -2.50 -5.08 -5.56
N ASN A 38 -3.47 -4.58 -4.81
CA ASN A 38 -3.54 -3.16 -4.46
C ASN A 38 -2.54 -2.84 -3.35
N THR A 39 -1.61 -1.94 -3.64
CA THR A 39 -0.55 -1.45 -2.75
C THR A 39 -0.90 -0.11 -2.09
N ILE A 40 -1.93 0.59 -2.60
CA ILE A 40 -2.45 1.80 -1.97
C ILE A 40 -3.08 1.51 -0.60
N SER A 41 -3.14 2.53 0.27
CA SER A 41 -3.71 2.40 1.62
C SER A 41 -5.16 1.91 1.65
N GLY A 42 -5.93 2.16 0.58
CA GLY A 42 -7.29 1.66 0.42
C GLY A 42 -7.37 0.13 0.43
N GLY A 43 -6.32 -0.56 -0.02
CA GLY A 43 -6.24 -2.02 -0.02
C GLY A 43 -6.22 -2.66 1.38
N ILE A 44 -5.93 -1.88 2.44
CA ILE A 44 -5.93 -2.40 3.81
C ILE A 44 -7.36 -2.82 4.22
N ALA A 45 -8.35 -1.98 3.92
CA ALA A 45 -9.73 -2.21 4.35
C ALA A 45 -10.29 -3.52 3.78
N SER A 46 -10.12 -3.72 2.47
CA SER A 46 -10.50 -4.97 1.80
C SER A 46 -9.62 -6.14 2.21
N GLY A 47 -8.31 -5.95 2.30
CA GLY A 47 -7.34 -7.01 2.61
C GLY A 47 -7.46 -7.59 4.02
N ILE A 48 -7.78 -6.77 5.02
CA ILE A 48 -7.92 -7.22 6.41
C ILE A 48 -9.37 -7.40 6.85
N GLY A 49 -10.35 -6.97 6.05
CA GLY A 49 -11.78 -7.00 6.40
C GLY A 49 -12.09 -6.05 7.55
N MET A 50 -11.82 -4.77 7.34
CA MET A 50 -12.06 -3.66 8.26
C MET A 50 -12.75 -2.52 7.51
N GLY A 51 -13.61 -1.76 8.19
CA GLY A 51 -14.20 -0.55 7.60
C GLY A 51 -13.13 0.48 7.23
N ALA A 52 -13.21 1.06 6.02
CA ALA A 52 -12.24 2.06 5.54
C ALA A 52 -12.20 3.32 6.42
N ASN A 53 -13.31 3.67 7.06
CA ASN A 53 -13.42 4.77 8.02
C ASN A 53 -12.62 4.58 9.31
N ARG A 54 -12.07 3.37 9.56
CA ARG A 54 -11.24 3.06 10.73
C ARG A 54 -9.75 3.35 10.51
N LEU A 55 -9.34 3.75 9.31
CA LEU A 55 -7.97 4.20 9.04
C LEU A 55 -7.79 5.65 9.50
N ASN A 56 -6.99 5.86 10.55
CA ASN A 56 -6.79 7.20 11.13
C ASN A 56 -5.62 7.98 10.50
N THR A 57 -4.53 7.29 10.14
CA THR A 57 -3.30 7.94 9.66
C THR A 57 -2.64 7.06 8.62
N VAL A 58 -2.21 7.70 7.52
CA VAL A 58 -1.46 7.06 6.43
C VAL A 58 -0.11 7.77 6.31
N ILE A 59 0.97 7.00 6.38
CA ILE A 59 2.34 7.51 6.25
C ILE A 59 2.89 7.06 4.90
N GLY A 60 3.15 8.01 4.01
CA GLY A 60 3.82 7.75 2.74
C GLY A 60 5.33 7.73 2.92
N VAL A 61 5.98 6.64 2.51
CA VAL A 61 7.44 6.51 2.55
C VAL A 61 8.00 6.74 1.14
N CYS A 62 8.88 7.72 0.98
CA CYS A 62 9.62 7.95 -0.25
C CYS A 62 11.14 7.95 0.01
N LYS A 63 11.90 7.47 -0.96
CA LYS A 63 13.36 7.53 -0.95
C LYS A 63 13.81 8.85 -1.59
N ALA A 64 14.99 9.35 -1.20
CA ALA A 64 15.59 10.55 -1.78
C ALA A 64 15.85 10.46 -3.29
N TYR A 65 15.85 9.25 -3.85
CA TYR A 65 15.95 8.97 -5.28
C TYR A 65 15.03 7.80 -5.63
N THR A 66 14.55 7.77 -6.87
CA THR A 66 13.66 6.73 -7.37
C THR A 66 14.45 5.49 -7.81
N THR A 67 13.92 4.30 -7.54
CA THR A 67 14.49 3.02 -7.99
C THR A 67 13.37 2.13 -8.49
N ARG A 68 13.60 1.40 -9.58
CA ARG A 68 12.67 0.40 -10.14
C ARG A 68 13.40 -0.93 -10.28
N VAL A 69 12.73 -2.03 -9.95
CA VAL A 69 13.23 -3.40 -10.20
C VAL A 69 12.35 -4.01 -11.28
N GLY A 70 12.96 -4.66 -12.27
CA GLY A 70 12.26 -5.16 -13.45
C GLY A 70 12.01 -4.07 -14.49
N GLU A 71 11.44 -4.48 -15.63
CA GLU A 71 11.14 -3.59 -16.74
C GLU A 71 9.96 -2.64 -16.44
N GLY A 72 9.78 -1.68 -17.35
CA GLY A 72 8.62 -0.80 -17.45
C GLY A 72 8.97 0.67 -17.32
N PRO A 73 8.00 1.58 -17.52
CA PRO A 73 8.26 3.00 -17.68
C PRO A 73 8.98 3.62 -16.48
N PHE A 74 10.15 4.21 -16.71
CA PHE A 74 10.87 4.95 -15.69
C PHE A 74 11.31 6.32 -16.22
N PRO A 75 10.41 7.33 -16.20
CA PRO A 75 10.66 8.63 -16.84
C PRO A 75 11.88 9.39 -16.33
N THR A 76 12.32 9.10 -15.11
CA THR A 76 13.48 9.72 -14.46
C THR A 76 14.65 8.75 -14.30
N GLU A 77 14.69 7.69 -15.11
CA GLU A 77 15.85 6.80 -15.20
C GLU A 77 17.09 7.61 -15.65
N LEU A 78 18.19 7.45 -14.92
CA LEU A 78 19.47 8.05 -15.29
C LEU A 78 20.19 7.08 -16.22
N LEU A 79 20.42 7.51 -17.48
CA LEU A 79 21.08 6.75 -18.54
C LEU A 79 22.58 7.07 -18.63
#